data_AF-A0A699XSM9-F1
#
_entry.id   AF-A0A699XSM9-F1
#
_cell.length_a   1.000
_cell.length_b   1.000
_cell.length_c   1.000
_cell.angle_alpha   90.00
_cell.angle_beta   90.00
_cell.angle_gamma   90.00
#
_symmetry.space_group_name_H-M   'P 1'
#
loop_
_entity.id
_entity.type
_entity.pdbx_description
1 polymer ?
#
loop_
_entity_poly.entity_id
_entity_poly.type
_entity_poly.pdbx_seq_one_letter_code
_entity_poly.pdbx_strand_id
1 'polypeptide(L)'
;YLPSAVIDELRQGYEFLRYTEHAIQAIADRQTQMLPEDDRDQARIAFIMGFADWDSFHEKLMYWRGRVDWHFRQVIADPDEEEG
;
A
#
# COMPACT_ATOMS: atom_id res chain seq x y z
N TYR A 1 1.46 22.43 -6.36
CA TYR A 1 1.99 21.32 -7.18
C TYR A 1 3.02 20.54 -6.35
N LEU A 2 2.96 19.21 -6.33
CA LEU A 2 3.86 18.38 -5.51
C LEU A 2 5.28 18.27 -6.12
N PRO A 3 6.35 18.15 -5.30
CA PRO A 3 7.70 17.89 -5.80
C PRO A 3 7.80 16.57 -6.58
N SER A 4 8.64 16.51 -7.63
CA SER A 4 8.80 15.30 -8.46
C SER A 4 9.14 14.05 -7.64
N ALA A 5 10.03 14.18 -6.64
CA ALA A 5 10.39 13.07 -5.77
C ALA A 5 9.19 12.50 -4.98
N VAL A 6 8.26 13.37 -4.56
CA VAL A 6 7.02 12.96 -3.88
C VAL A 6 6.09 12.23 -4.85
N ILE A 7 5.97 12.72 -6.09
CA ILE A 7 5.17 12.07 -7.14
C ILE A 7 5.71 10.67 -7.43
N ASP A 8 7.03 10.53 -7.58
CA ASP A 8 7.64 9.24 -7.91
C ASP A 8 7.51 8.25 -6.76
N GLU A 9 7.62 8.69 -5.51
CA GLU A 9 7.40 7.84 -4.34
C GLU A 9 5.92 7.41 -4.20
N LEU A 10 4.97 8.34 -4.38
CA LEU A 10 3.54 8.03 -4.35
C LEU A 10 3.15 7.05 -5.48
N ARG A 11 3.77 7.19 -6.66
CA ARG A 11 3.57 6.24 -7.76
C ARG A 11 4.04 4.83 -7.39
N GLN A 12 5.24 4.70 -6.83
CA GLN A 12 5.76 3.41 -6.37
C GLN A 12 4.87 2.78 -5.28
N GLY A 13 4.42 3.58 -4.33
CA GLY A 13 3.50 3.12 -3.29
C GLY A 13 2.16 2.67 -3.86
N TYR A 14 1.59 3.43 -4.79
CA TYR A 14 0.36 3.08 -5.48
C TYR A 14 0.48 1.75 -6.23
N GLU A 15 1.54 1.58 -7.02
CA GLU A 15 1.78 0.33 -7.78
C GLU A 15 1.86 -0.86 -6.83
N PHE A 16 2.66 -0.77 -5.76
CA PHE A 16 2.78 -1.84 -4.77
C PHE A 16 1.44 -2.21 -4.12
N LEU A 17 0.68 -1.21 -3.68
CA LEU A 17 -0.61 -1.42 -3.03
C LEU A 17 -1.64 -1.99 -4.00
N ARG A 18 -1.60 -1.58 -5.27
CA ARG A 18 -2.49 -2.09 -6.31
C ARG A 18 -2.19 -3.54 -6.66
N TYR A 19 -0.92 -3.92 -6.78
CA TYR A 19 -0.55 -5.33 -6.98
C TYR A 19 -0.92 -6.19 -5.78
N THR A 20 -0.75 -5.67 -4.56
CA THR A 20 -1.20 -6.34 -3.33
C THR A 20 -2.71 -6.61 -3.36
N GLU A 21 -3.52 -5.61 -3.71
CA GLU A 21 -4.97 -5.75 -3.85
C GLU A 21 -5.33 -6.82 -4.90
N HIS A 22 -4.66 -6.81 -6.05
CA HIS A 22 -4.89 -7.81 -7.09
C HIS A 22 -4.53 -9.24 -6.63
N ALA A 23 -3.43 -9.42 -5.89
CA ALA A 23 -3.06 -10.71 -5.32
C ALA A 23 -4.12 -11.23 -4.34
N ILE A 24 -4.62 -10.36 -3.46
CA ILE A 24 -5.70 -10.67 -2.52
C ILE A 24 -6.97 -11.10 -3.27
N GLN A 25 -7.38 -10.33 -4.28
CA GLN A 25 -8.59 -10.60 -5.06
C GLN A 25 -8.48 -11.92 -5.85
N ALA A 26 -7.31 -12.20 -6.42
CA ALA A 26 -7.05 -13.43 -7.16
C ALA A 26 -7.06 -14.67 -6.26
N ILE A 27 -6.53 -14.57 -5.04
CA ILE A 27 -6.54 -15.68 -4.08
C ILE A 27 -7.95 -15.93 -3.52
N ALA A 28 -8.67 -14.85 -3.18
CA ALA A 28 -9.99 -14.93 -2.57
C ALA A 28 -11.13 -15.20 -3.58
N ASP A 29 -10.84 -15.17 -4.87
CA ASP A 29 -11.81 -15.28 -5.98
C ASP A 29 -13.00 -14.32 -5.84
N ARG A 30 -12.72 -13.12 -5.33
CA ARG A 30 -13.71 -12.06 -5.13
C ARG A 30 -13.05 -10.71 -4.99
N GLN A 31 -13.81 -9.65 -5.23
CA GLN A 31 -13.38 -8.31 -4.89
C GLN A 31 -13.32 -8.15 -3.36
N THR A 32 -12.12 -8.00 -2.81
CA THR A 32 -11.88 -7.74 -1.39
C THR A 32 -10.54 -7.03 -1.20
N GLN A 33 -10.43 -6.29 -0.09
CA GLN A 33 -9.21 -5.60 0.36
C GLN A 33 -8.74 -6.12 1.73
N MET A 34 -9.43 -7.12 2.27
CA MET A 34 -9.10 -7.74 3.54
C MET A 34 -7.90 -8.66 3.37
N LEU A 35 -6.91 -8.54 4.25
CA LEU A 35 -5.81 -9.50 4.32
C LEU A 35 -6.34 -10.87 4.77
N PRO A 36 -5.76 -11.98 4.29
CA PRO A 36 -6.12 -13.30 4.75
C PRO A 36 -5.67 -13.51 6.20
N GLU A 37 -6.45 -14.30 6.93
CA GLU A 37 -6.14 -14.67 8.32
C GLU A 37 -5.42 -16.01 8.42
N ASP A 38 -5.51 -16.86 7.39
CA ASP A 38 -4.85 -18.17 7.37
C ASP A 38 -3.45 -18.11 6.77
N ASP A 39 -2.54 -18.89 7.36
CA ASP A 39 -1.13 -18.94 7.00
C ASP A 39 -0.89 -19.34 5.52
N ARG A 40 -1.80 -20.15 4.96
CA ARG A 40 -1.66 -20.65 3.59
C ARG A 40 -1.84 -19.52 2.58
N ASP A 41 -2.91 -18.74 2.70
CA ASP A 41 -3.16 -17.64 1.79
C ASP A 41 -2.21 -16.47 2.04
N GLN A 42 -1.78 -16.25 3.29
CA GLN A 42 -0.68 -15.34 3.61
C GLN A 42 0.61 -15.70 2.84
N ALA A 43 1.04 -16.96 2.91
CA ALA A 43 2.22 -17.44 2.19
C ALA A 43 2.07 -17.31 0.66
N ARG A 44 0.86 -17.53 0.12
CA ARG A 44 0.59 -17.34 -1.31
C ARG A 44 0.69 -15.87 -1.73
N ILE A 45 0.18 -14.94 -0.93
CA ILE A 45 0.32 -13.50 -1.20
C ILE A 45 1.80 -13.12 -1.23
N ALA A 46 2.56 -13.51 -0.19
CA ALA A 46 3.99 -13.22 -0.11
C ALA A 46 4.73 -13.74 -1.34
N PHE A 47 4.46 -14.98 -1.75
CA PHE A 47 5.05 -15.58 -2.94
C PHE A 47 4.68 -14.84 -4.23
N ILE A 48 3.40 -14.51 -4.46
CA ILE A 48 2.95 -13.74 -5.64
C ILE A 48 3.63 -12.37 -5.70
N MET A 49 3.82 -11.75 -4.54
CA MET A 49 4.44 -10.43 -4.41
C MET A 49 5.98 -10.48 -4.43
N GLY A 50 6.59 -11.68 -4.53
CA GLY A 50 8.04 -11.87 -4.64
C GLY A 50 8.80 -11.82 -3.32
N PHE A 51 8.13 -12.04 -2.18
CA PHE A 51 8.72 -12.08 -0.85
C PHE A 51 9.01 -13.52 -0.39
N ALA A 52 9.98 -13.67 0.51
CA ALA A 52 10.37 -14.97 1.06
C ALA A 52 9.33 -15.54 2.03
N ASP A 53 8.66 -14.65 2.78
CA ASP A 53 7.71 -15.00 3.82
C ASP A 53 6.66 -13.89 4.00
N TRP A 54 5.62 -14.20 4.78
CA TRP A 54 4.55 -13.26 5.08
C TRP A 54 5.05 -12.03 5.84
N ASP A 55 5.97 -12.19 6.79
CA ASP A 55 6.42 -11.11 7.65
C ASP A 55 7.15 -10.02 6.86
N SER A 56 8.05 -10.41 5.96
CA SER A 56 8.78 -9.49 5.06
C SER A 56 7.85 -8.76 4.09
N PHE A 57 6.84 -9.45 3.56
CA PHE A 57 5.79 -8.81 2.76
C PHE A 57 4.97 -7.82 3.59
N HIS A 58 4.54 -8.23 4.78
CA HIS A 58 3.66 -7.45 5.65
C HIS A 58 4.36 -6.18 6.17
N GLU A 59 5.64 -6.28 6.52
CA GLU A 59 6.46 -5.12 6.86
C GLU A 59 6.50 -4.11 5.70
N LYS A 60 6.72 -4.57 4.46
CA LYS A 60 6.73 -3.69 3.29
C LYS A 60 5.36 -3.09 2.99
N LEU A 61 4.29 -3.84 3.20
CA LEU A 61 2.92 -3.34 3.11
C LEU A 61 2.66 -2.20 4.10
N MET A 62 3.05 -2.38 5.36
CA MET A 62 2.90 -1.35 6.39
C MET A 62 3.76 -0.12 6.11
N TYR A 63 4.99 -0.30 5.60
CA TYR A 63 5.83 0.79 5.12
C TYR A 63 5.09 1.65 4.10
N TRP A 64 4.55 1.04 3.03
CA TRP A 64 3.88 1.80 1.97
C TRP A 64 2.59 2.46 2.43
N ARG A 65 1.78 1.78 3.25
CA ARG A 65 0.58 2.38 3.87
C ARG A 65 0.96 3.62 4.69
N GLY A 66 2.02 3.53 5.49
CA GLY A 66 2.53 4.63 6.29
C GLY A 66 3.06 5.80 5.45
N ARG A 67 3.81 5.54 4.38
CA ARG A 67 4.29 6.59 3.46
C ARG A 67 3.14 7.33 2.78
N VAL A 68 2.13 6.60 2.30
CA VAL A 68 0.95 7.21 1.66
C VAL A 68 0.13 8.01 2.67
N ASP A 69 -0.13 7.48 3.88
CA ASP A 69 -0.81 8.21 4.96
C ASP A 69 -0.06 9.50 5.34
N TRP A 70 1.27 9.44 5.45
CA TRP A 70 2.09 10.61 5.74
C TRP A 70 1.93 11.71 4.69
N HIS A 71 2.08 11.38 3.40
CA HIS A 71 1.90 12.33 2.30
C HIS A 71 0.48 12.89 2.25
N PHE A 72 -0.53 12.04 2.47
CA PHE A 72 -1.93 12.46 2.49
C PHE A 72 -2.20 13.50 3.58
N ARG A 73 -1.66 13.30 4.79
CA ARG A 73 -1.75 14.29 5.86
C ARG A 73 -1.10 15.61 5.52
N GLN A 74 0.03 15.62 4.79
CA GLN A 74 0.67 16.87 4.36
C GLN A 74 -0.18 17.64 3.35
N VAL A 75 -0.99 16.96 2.53
CA VAL A 75 -1.86 17.60 1.52
C VAL A 75 -3.18 18.08 2.10
N ILE A 76 -3.74 17.37 3.10
CA ILE A 76 -5.00 17.76 3.74
C ILE A 76 -4.81 18.73 4.89
N ALA A 77 -3.65 18.68 5.56
CA ALA A 77 -3.31 19.64 6.60
C ALA A 77 -2.79 20.96 6.04
N ASP A 78 -3.00 21.24 4.74
CA ASP A 78 -2.69 22.54 4.15
C ASP A 78 -3.67 23.57 4.74
N PRO A 79 -3.22 24.48 5.64
CA PRO A 79 -4.04 25.48 6.30
C PRO A 79 -4.08 26.79 5.50
N ASP A 80 -3.86 26.76 4.18
CA ASP A 80 -4.07 27.91 3.29
C ASP A 80 -5.57 28.22 3.06
N GLU A 81 -6.43 27.91 4.04
CA GLU A 81 -7.77 28.50 4.26
C GLU A 81 -7.82 29.37 5.55
N GLU A 82 -6.66 29.80 6.11
CA GLU A 82 -6.62 30.76 7.23
C GLU A 82 -5.85 32.08 6.99
N GLU A 83 -5.43 32.40 5.77
CA GLU A 83 -5.01 33.78 5.44
C GLU A 83 -5.69 34.33 4.18
N GLY A 84 -6.76 35.11 4.40
CA GLY A 84 -7.47 35.92 3.40
C GLY A 84 -8.73 36.58 3.93
#